data_AF-A0A9E6BLG4-F1
#
_entry.id   AF-A0A9E6BLG4-F1
#
_cell.length_a   1.000
_cell.length_b   1.000
_cell.length_c   1.000
_cell.angle_alpha   90.00
_cell.angle_beta   90.00
_cell.angle_gamma   90.00
#
_symmetry.space_group_name_H-M   'P 1'
#
loop_
_entity.id
_entity.type
_entity.pdbx_description
1 polymer ?
#
loop_
_entity_poly.entity_id
_entity_poly.type
_entity_poly.pdbx_seq_one_letter_code
_entity_poly.pdbx_strand_id
1 'polypeptide(L)'
;MPSIVKYQKAVADDTTYQLAEPDYASGADRCIEIGTLNGVTYVAVPATAKLPVQPKQIKVTPVTLDAVLTAKLKLASPHVKLVDERVVAKIREKYSADDEIKMIWLSTGPDVAAYRTYVATQVAWGKTEKLKLGL
;
A
#
# COMPACT_ATOMS: atom_id res chain seq x y z
N MET A 1 -4.27 10.20 9.41
CA MET A 1 -4.01 8.80 9.01
C MET A 1 -5.31 8.18 8.53
N PRO A 2 -5.30 7.40 7.45
CA PRO A 2 -6.48 6.67 7.01
C PRO A 2 -6.91 5.64 8.08
N SER A 3 -8.20 5.40 8.19
CA SER A 3 -8.75 4.32 9.01
C SER A 3 -8.88 3.05 8.16
N ILE A 4 -8.79 1.88 8.79
CA ILE A 4 -8.96 0.61 8.08
C ILE A 4 -10.34 0.05 8.39
N VAL A 5 -11.05 -0.33 7.34
CA VAL A 5 -12.29 -1.10 7.44
C VAL A 5 -12.11 -2.45 6.76
N LYS A 6 -12.90 -3.42 7.18
CA LYS A 6 -13.02 -4.72 6.51
C LYS A 6 -14.45 -5.03 6.16
N TYR A 7 -14.62 -5.78 5.09
CA TYR A 7 -15.89 -6.34 4.67
C TYR A 7 -15.64 -7.63 3.87
N GLN A 8 -16.68 -8.42 3.68
CA GLN A 8 -16.65 -9.56 2.77
C GLN A 8 -17.57 -9.23 1.59
N LYS A 9 -17.06 -9.35 0.36
CA LYS A 9 -17.87 -9.19 -0.85
C LYS A 9 -18.98 -10.23 -0.82
N ALA A 10 -20.22 -9.81 -1.04
CA ALA A 10 -21.35 -10.70 -1.18
C ALA A 10 -21.67 -10.85 -2.67
N VAL A 11 -21.79 -12.08 -3.14
CA VAL A 11 -22.13 -12.37 -4.54
C VAL A 11 -23.52 -13.01 -4.55
N ALA A 12 -24.43 -12.39 -5.27
CA ALA A 12 -25.71 -12.97 -5.68
C ALA A 12 -25.66 -13.28 -7.19
N ASP A 13 -26.69 -13.94 -7.71
CA ASP A 13 -26.78 -14.50 -9.07
C ASP A 13 -26.01 -13.72 -10.14
N ASP A 14 -26.31 -12.44 -10.35
CA ASP A 14 -25.67 -11.57 -11.34
C ASP A 14 -25.02 -10.30 -10.73
N THR A 15 -25.05 -10.18 -9.39
CA THR A 15 -24.71 -8.93 -8.70
C THR A 15 -23.66 -9.17 -7.61
N THR A 16 -22.54 -8.45 -7.69
CA THR A 16 -21.53 -8.41 -6.63
C THR A 16 -21.70 -7.14 -5.80
N TYR A 17 -21.93 -7.30 -4.51
CA TYR A 17 -22.02 -6.23 -3.54
C TYR A 17 -20.64 -5.97 -2.94
N GLN A 18 -20.17 -4.74 -3.09
CA GLN A 18 -18.88 -4.27 -2.59
C GLN A 18 -19.02 -2.96 -1.81
N LEU A 19 -17.92 -2.49 -1.22
CA LEU A 19 -17.90 -1.26 -0.46
C LEU A 19 -18.42 -0.10 -1.34
N ALA A 20 -19.45 0.60 -0.86
CA ALA A 20 -19.89 1.82 -1.50
C ALA A 20 -18.93 2.95 -1.11
N GLU A 21 -18.34 3.58 -2.11
CA GLU A 21 -17.41 4.70 -1.94
C GLU A 21 -18.13 6.04 -2.06
N PRO A 22 -17.60 7.12 -1.45
CA PRO A 22 -18.13 8.46 -1.63
C PRO A 22 -17.96 8.95 -3.07
N ASP A 23 -18.81 9.89 -3.49
CA ASP A 23 -18.57 10.64 -4.72
C ASP A 23 -17.38 11.58 -4.52
N TYR A 24 -16.23 11.23 -5.10
CA TYR A 24 -15.01 12.00 -4.94
C TYR A 24 -15.00 13.23 -5.83
N ALA A 25 -14.70 14.38 -5.25
CA ALA A 25 -14.26 15.55 -6.00
C ALA A 25 -12.93 15.25 -6.73
N SER A 26 -12.66 15.98 -7.81
CA SER A 26 -11.38 15.86 -8.53
C SER A 26 -10.21 16.15 -7.60
N GLY A 27 -9.21 15.26 -7.57
CA GLY A 27 -8.04 15.36 -6.71
C GLY A 27 -8.24 14.98 -5.24
N ALA A 28 -9.43 14.52 -4.84
CA ALA A 28 -9.66 14.03 -3.48
C ALA A 28 -8.98 12.68 -3.24
N ASP A 29 -8.49 12.47 -2.01
CA ASP A 29 -7.99 11.18 -1.56
C ASP A 29 -9.11 10.13 -1.63
N ARG A 30 -8.78 8.96 -2.19
CA ARG A 30 -9.74 7.87 -2.40
C ARG A 30 -9.54 6.72 -1.43
N CYS A 31 -10.60 5.96 -1.20
CA CYS A 31 -10.50 4.65 -0.59
C CYS A 31 -9.60 3.75 -1.44
N ILE A 32 -8.80 2.91 -0.77
CA ILE A 32 -7.88 2.00 -1.45
C ILE A 32 -8.11 0.60 -0.88
N GLU A 33 -8.48 -0.35 -1.75
CA GLU A 33 -8.49 -1.77 -1.38
C GLU A 33 -7.03 -2.21 -1.14
N ILE A 34 -6.70 -2.45 0.12
CA ILE A 34 -5.35 -2.85 0.53
C ILE A 34 -5.07 -4.25 0.00
N GLY A 35 -6.01 -5.17 0.23
CA GLY A 35 -5.90 -6.57 -0.13
C GLY A 35 -6.96 -7.43 0.55
N THR A 36 -6.98 -8.70 0.16
CA THR A 36 -7.97 -9.69 0.65
C THR A 36 -7.25 -10.81 1.38
N LEU A 37 -7.69 -11.12 2.60
CA LEU A 37 -7.20 -12.23 3.42
C LEU A 37 -8.37 -13.15 3.73
N ASN A 38 -8.28 -14.43 3.36
CA ASN A 38 -9.30 -15.45 3.64
C ASN A 38 -10.73 -15.01 3.24
N GLY A 39 -10.88 -14.36 2.08
CA GLY A 39 -12.16 -13.85 1.58
C GLY A 39 -12.63 -12.51 2.18
N VAL A 40 -11.92 -11.98 3.18
CA VAL A 40 -12.20 -10.66 3.78
C VAL A 40 -11.33 -9.59 3.12
N THR A 41 -11.97 -8.57 2.56
CA THR A 41 -11.33 -7.42 1.91
C THR A 41 -11.08 -6.31 2.94
N TYR A 42 -9.87 -5.75 2.94
CA TYR A 42 -9.47 -4.65 3.80
C TYR A 42 -9.27 -3.39 2.97
N VAL A 43 -9.81 -2.26 3.45
CA VAL A 43 -9.81 -0.99 2.72
C VAL A 43 -9.29 0.12 3.62
N ALA A 44 -8.34 0.90 3.09
CA ALA A 44 -7.92 2.16 3.68
C ALA A 44 -8.93 3.25 3.31
N VAL A 45 -9.54 3.87 4.31
CA VAL A 45 -10.47 4.98 4.15
C VAL A 45 -9.76 6.27 4.56
N PRO A 46 -9.60 7.25 3.66
CA PRO A 46 -9.01 8.54 4.00
C PRO A 46 -9.75 9.21 5.17
N ALA A 47 -9.03 9.91 6.04
CA ALA A 47 -9.64 10.60 7.18
C ALA A 47 -10.64 11.70 6.78
N THR A 48 -10.51 12.21 5.56
CA THR A 48 -11.39 13.22 4.95
C THR A 48 -12.65 12.63 4.33
N ALA A 49 -12.68 11.31 4.10
CA ALA A 49 -13.78 10.62 3.44
C ALA A 49 -14.82 10.12 4.46
N LYS A 50 -16.10 10.34 4.17
CA LYS A 50 -17.22 9.73 4.90
C LYS A 50 -17.88 8.70 4.00
N LEU A 51 -17.84 7.43 4.41
CA LEU A 51 -18.48 6.36 3.65
C LEU A 51 -20.00 6.60 3.57
N PRO A 52 -20.61 6.43 2.39
CA PRO A 52 -22.06 6.47 2.24
C PRO A 52 -22.73 5.25 2.89
N VAL A 53 -24.07 5.22 2.84
CA VAL A 53 -24.86 4.07 3.28
C VAL A 53 -24.44 2.84 2.47
N GLN A 54 -24.05 1.78 3.20
CA GLN A 54 -23.55 0.56 2.60
C GLN A 54 -24.71 -0.38 2.20
N PRO A 55 -24.53 -1.21 1.16
CA PRO A 55 -25.50 -2.24 0.82
C PRO A 55 -25.76 -3.19 2.00
N LYS A 56 -27.01 -3.60 2.19
CA LYS A 56 -27.43 -4.45 3.32
C LYS A 56 -26.79 -5.85 3.28
N GLN A 57 -26.33 -6.28 2.11
CA GLN A 57 -25.72 -7.57 1.85
C GLN A 57 -24.29 -7.66 2.40
N ILE A 58 -23.63 -6.52 2.65
CA ILE A 58 -22.28 -6.49 3.21
C ILE A 58 -22.29 -5.84 4.59
N LYS A 59 -21.39 -6.33 5.45
CA LYS A 59 -21.15 -5.74 6.77
C LYS A 59 -19.76 -5.13 6.79
N VAL A 60 -19.71 -3.80 6.79
CA VAL A 60 -18.46 -3.05 6.92
C VAL A 60 -18.18 -2.85 8.41
N THR A 61 -16.98 -3.20 8.84
CA THR A 61 -16.56 -3.05 10.24
C THR A 61 -15.20 -2.35 10.31
N PRO A 62 -15.01 -1.40 11.24
CA PRO A 62 -13.70 -0.82 11.49
C PRO A 62 -12.76 -1.90 12.04
N VAL A 63 -11.47 -1.76 11.73
CA VAL A 63 -10.41 -2.69 12.14
C VAL A 63 -9.33 -1.93 12.86
N THR A 64 -9.00 -2.39 14.06
CA THR A 64 -7.75 -2.03 14.73
C THR A 64 -6.66 -2.95 14.22
N LEU A 65 -5.60 -2.39 13.64
CA LEU A 65 -4.47 -3.15 13.15
C LEU A 65 -3.55 -3.55 14.31
N ASP A 66 -3.25 -4.83 14.41
CA ASP A 66 -2.12 -5.34 15.19
C ASP A 66 -0.91 -5.61 14.28
N ALA A 67 0.26 -5.89 14.87
CA ALA A 67 1.49 -6.10 14.12
C ALA A 67 1.43 -7.32 13.18
N VAL A 68 0.73 -8.39 13.58
CA VAL A 68 0.63 -9.63 12.80
C VAL A 68 -0.27 -9.42 11.58
N LEU A 69 -1.43 -8.77 11.77
CA LEU A 69 -2.35 -8.43 10.70
C LEU A 69 -1.73 -7.42 9.74
N THR A 70 -1.01 -6.43 10.25
CA THR A 70 -0.29 -5.45 9.43
C THR A 70 0.73 -6.14 8.52
N ALA A 71 1.52 -7.07 9.06
CA ALA A 71 2.49 -7.82 8.27
C ALA A 71 1.81 -8.67 7.17
N LYS A 72 0.70 -9.36 7.49
CA LYS A 72 -0.08 -10.13 6.52
C LYS A 72 -0.66 -9.24 5.41
N LEU A 73 -1.20 -8.08 5.77
CA LEU A 73 -1.75 -7.13 4.80
C LEU A 73 -0.67 -6.52 3.91
N LYS A 74 0.49 -6.17 4.46
CA LYS A 74 1.64 -5.71 3.66
C LYS A 74 2.06 -6.74 2.62
N LEU A 75 2.08 -8.02 2.99
CA LEU A 75 2.44 -9.10 2.08
C LEU A 75 1.36 -9.34 1.01
N ALA A 76 0.09 -9.28 1.40
CA ALA A 76 -1.03 -9.50 0.47
C ALA A 76 -1.33 -8.30 -0.42
N SER A 77 -0.81 -7.10 -0.11
CA SER A 77 -1.20 -5.87 -0.78
C SER A 77 -0.50 -5.67 -2.13
N PRO A 78 -1.26 -5.58 -3.24
CA PRO A 78 -0.69 -5.25 -4.54
C PRO A 78 -0.06 -3.85 -4.56
N HIS A 79 -0.62 -2.90 -3.81
CA HIS A 79 -0.10 -1.54 -3.72
C HIS A 79 1.28 -1.50 -3.05
N VAL A 80 1.46 -2.25 -1.96
CA VAL A 80 2.78 -2.35 -1.30
C VAL A 80 3.81 -2.95 -2.25
N LYS A 81 3.45 -4.03 -2.96
CA LYS A 81 4.32 -4.66 -3.96
C LYS A 81 4.72 -3.69 -5.07
N LEU A 82 3.77 -2.93 -5.64
CA LEU A 82 4.04 -1.94 -6.68
C LEU A 82 4.93 -0.80 -6.18
N VAL A 83 4.78 -0.36 -4.93
CA VAL A 83 5.67 0.64 -4.32
C VAL A 83 7.08 0.08 -4.21
N ASP A 84 7.25 -1.17 -3.76
CA ASP A 84 8.56 -1.81 -3.67
C ASP A 84 9.24 -1.95 -5.04
N GLU A 85 8.50 -2.39 -6.06
CA GLU A 85 8.99 -2.45 -7.44
C GLU A 85 9.41 -1.07 -7.96
N ARG A 86 8.66 -0.02 -7.64
CA ARG A 86 8.99 1.37 -8.01
C ARG A 86 10.23 1.90 -7.30
N VAL A 87 10.44 1.56 -6.03
CA VAL A 87 11.67 1.92 -5.32
C VAL A 87 12.88 1.32 -6.05
N VAL A 88 12.80 0.03 -6.40
CA VAL A 88 13.87 -0.65 -7.16
C VAL A 88 14.05 0.00 -8.53
N ALA A 89 12.97 0.31 -9.25
CA ALA A 89 13.05 0.99 -10.55
C ALA A 89 13.73 2.35 -10.45
N LYS A 90 13.41 3.16 -9.43
CA LYS A 90 14.04 4.47 -9.17
C LYS A 90 15.53 4.36 -8.84
N ILE A 91 15.92 3.30 -8.14
CA ILE A 91 17.34 3.01 -7.88
C ILE A 91 18.03 2.68 -9.21
N ARG A 92 17.39 1.83 -10.02
CA ARG A 92 17.91 1.33 -11.29
C ARG A 92 17.95 2.32 -12.44
N GLU A 93 17.17 3.39 -12.34
CA GLU A 93 17.27 4.54 -13.24
C GLU A 93 18.64 5.23 -13.16
N LYS A 94 19.28 5.17 -11.98
CA LYS A 94 20.57 5.82 -11.73
C LYS A 94 21.74 4.83 -11.64
N TYR A 95 21.52 3.65 -11.09
CA TYR A 95 22.55 2.64 -10.86
C TYR A 95 22.17 1.34 -11.55
N SER A 96 23.00 0.84 -12.46
CA SER A 96 22.74 -0.47 -13.08
C SER A 96 22.81 -1.59 -12.03
N ALA A 97 22.29 -2.78 -12.37
CA ALA A 97 22.41 -3.94 -11.49
C ALA A 97 23.88 -4.30 -11.18
N ASP A 98 24.78 -4.10 -12.15
CA ASP A 98 26.22 -4.34 -11.95
C ASP A 98 26.85 -3.30 -11.01
N ASP A 99 26.39 -2.04 -11.07
CA ASP A 99 26.78 -1.02 -10.10
C ASP A 99 26.33 -1.39 -8.69
N GLU A 100 25.08 -1.85 -8.53
CA GLU A 100 24.57 -2.30 -7.23
C GLU A 100 25.43 -3.44 -6.64
N ILE A 101 25.82 -4.43 -7.48
CA ILE A 101 26.70 -5.53 -7.08
C ILE A 101 28.09 -5.01 -6.70
N LYS A 102 28.67 -4.11 -7.51
CA LYS A 102 29.96 -3.47 -7.24
C LYS A 102 29.94 -2.72 -5.90
N MET A 103 28.89 -1.96 -5.62
CA MET A 103 28.74 -1.21 -4.36
C MET A 103 28.63 -2.13 -3.14
N ILE A 104 28.00 -3.30 -3.29
CA ILE A 104 27.95 -4.33 -2.24
C ILE A 104 29.36 -4.86 -1.97
N TRP A 105 30.14 -5.12 -3.02
CA TRP A 105 31.48 -5.70 -2.90
C TRP A 105 32.51 -4.72 -2.32
N LEU A 106 32.51 -3.46 -2.75
CA LEU A 106 33.48 -2.46 -2.31
C LEU A 106 33.36 -2.10 -0.83
N SER A 107 32.18 -2.28 -0.22
CA SER A 107 31.87 -2.05 1.21
C SER A 107 32.02 -0.59 1.71
N THR A 108 33.06 0.15 1.32
CA THR A 108 33.33 1.56 1.69
C THR A 108 33.88 2.36 0.50
N GLY A 109 33.84 3.69 0.60
CA GLY A 109 34.30 4.62 -0.44
C GLY A 109 33.28 5.72 -0.74
N PRO A 110 33.69 6.80 -1.42
CA PRO A 110 32.81 7.93 -1.73
C PRO A 110 31.62 7.53 -2.61
N ASP A 111 31.84 6.67 -3.61
CA ASP A 111 30.77 6.19 -4.50
C ASP A 111 29.77 5.31 -3.75
N VAL A 112 30.25 4.45 -2.86
CA VAL A 112 29.41 3.61 -1.99
C VAL A 112 28.57 4.48 -1.06
N ALA A 113 29.14 5.56 -0.51
CA ALA A 113 28.41 6.50 0.35
C ALA A 113 27.33 7.27 -0.42
N ALA A 114 27.62 7.72 -1.64
CA ALA A 114 26.65 8.38 -2.51
C ALA A 114 25.49 7.44 -2.89
N TYR A 115 25.82 6.19 -3.26
CA TYR A 115 24.84 5.14 -3.55
C TYR A 115 23.93 4.87 -2.34
N ARG A 116 24.50 4.63 -1.16
CA ARG A 116 23.73 4.36 0.07
C ARG A 116 22.79 5.50 0.44
N THR A 117 23.26 6.75 0.31
CA THR A 117 22.43 7.94 0.54
C THR A 117 21.24 7.96 -0.43
N TYR A 118 21.49 7.73 -1.72
CA TYR A 118 20.42 7.72 -2.72
C TYR A 118 19.40 6.60 -2.48
N VAL A 119 19.86 5.38 -2.22
CA VAL A 119 18.99 4.24 -1.88
C VAL A 119 18.17 4.56 -0.63
N ALA A 120 18.77 5.14 0.41
CA ALA A 120 18.05 5.52 1.63
C ALA A 120 16.94 6.55 1.33
N THR A 121 17.17 7.51 0.44
CA THR A 121 16.14 8.45 -0.02
C THR A 121 14.99 7.75 -0.73
N GLN A 122 15.26 6.80 -1.63
CA GLN A 122 14.21 6.06 -2.34
C GLN A 122 13.43 5.15 -1.40
N VAL A 123 14.11 4.48 -0.46
CA VAL A 123 13.47 3.67 0.58
C VAL A 123 12.60 4.54 1.50
N ALA A 124 13.06 5.72 1.88
CA ALA A 124 12.27 6.67 2.67
C ALA A 124 11.02 7.13 1.92
N TRP A 125 11.14 7.43 0.63
CA TRP A 125 9.99 7.71 -0.23
C TRP A 125 9.00 6.54 -0.25
N GLY A 126 9.48 5.31 -0.46
CA GLY A 126 8.64 4.11 -0.44
C GLY A 126 7.92 3.89 0.89
N LYS A 127 8.57 4.18 2.03
CA LYS A 127 7.94 4.14 3.36
C LYS A 127 6.82 5.16 3.46
N THR A 128 7.03 6.39 3.00
CA THR A 128 6.00 7.45 2.99
C THR A 128 4.81 7.06 2.14
N GLU A 129 5.02 6.48 0.96
CA GLU A 129 3.92 6.02 0.10
C GLU A 129 3.11 4.89 0.75
N LYS A 130 3.76 3.93 1.42
CA LYS A 130 3.07 2.86 2.15
C LYS A 130 2.27 3.37 3.35
N LEU A 131 2.75 4.41 4.03
CA LEU A 131 2.01 5.05 5.13
C LEU A 131 0.68 5.66 4.68
N LYS A 132 0.55 6.05 3.41
CA LYS A 132 -0.73 6.52 2.84
C LYS A 132 -1.80 5.42 2.81
N LEU A 133 -1.40 4.14 2.88
CA LEU A 133 -2.30 2.99 2.98
C LEU A 133 -2.73 2.70 4.43
N GLY A 134 -2.16 3.40 5.42
CA GLY A 134 -2.42 3.14 6.85
C GLY A 134 -1.74 1.89 7.40
N LEU A 135 -0.71 1.37 6.71
CA LEU A 135 0.06 0.17 7.07
C LEU A 135 1.45 0.50 7.61
#